data_AF-A0A1H6ZBI2-F1
#
_entry.id   AF-A0A1H6ZBI2-F1
#
_cell.length_a   1.000
_cell.length_b   1.000
_cell.length_c   1.000
_cell.angle_alpha   90.00
_cell.angle_beta   90.00
_cell.angle_gamma   90.00
#
_symmetry.space_group_name_H-M   'P 1'
#
loop_
_entity.id
_entity.type
_entity.pdbx_description
1 polymer ?
#
loop_
_entity_poly.entity_id
_entity_poly.type
_entity_poly.pdbx_seq_one_letter_code
_entity_poly.pdbx_strand_id
1 'polypeptide(L)'
;MLRRTKIVATLGPATETPEVLEGLILAGVDVVRLNFSHGKAEEHRARAALVREMAAKHGRFVAILADLQGPKIRISRFADGKVTLHKGQRFVLDAAL
;
A
#
# COMPACT_ATOMS: atom_id res chain seq x y z
N MET A 1 18.11 21.65 -13.53
CA MET A 1 18.49 21.59 -12.10
C MET A 1 18.08 20.22 -11.57
N LEU A 2 18.93 19.51 -10.82
CA LEU A 2 18.52 18.23 -10.22
C LEU A 2 17.47 18.47 -9.12
N ARG A 3 16.40 17.66 -9.15
CA ARG A 3 15.37 17.66 -8.10
C ARG A 3 15.99 17.20 -6.76
N ARG A 4 15.71 17.95 -5.68
CA ARG A 4 16.21 17.65 -4.33
C ARG A 4 15.22 16.85 -3.48
N THR A 5 13.95 17.27 -3.49
CA THR A 5 12.87 16.59 -2.74
C THR A 5 12.56 15.24 -3.34
N LYS A 6 12.49 14.19 -2.53
CA LYS A 6 12.28 12.79 -2.95
C LYS A 6 10.80 12.44 -3.11
N ILE A 7 10.48 11.47 -3.98
CA ILE A 7 9.13 10.99 -4.28
C ILE A 7 8.97 9.58 -3.72
N VAL A 8 7.92 9.39 -2.93
CA VAL A 8 7.49 8.09 -2.41
C VAL A 8 6.18 7.70 -3.09
N ALA A 9 6.13 6.52 -3.72
CA ALA A 9 4.91 5.99 -4.34
C ALA A 9 4.44 4.71 -3.64
N THR A 10 3.17 4.64 -3.24
CA THR A 10 2.60 3.41 -2.66
C THR A 10 2.22 2.45 -3.77
N LEU A 11 2.68 1.20 -3.68
CA LEU A 11 2.28 0.17 -4.63
C LEU A 11 0.97 -0.49 -4.20
N GLY A 12 0.12 -0.80 -5.19
CA GLY A 12 -1.13 -1.52 -5.03
C GLY A 12 -1.59 -2.15 -6.34
N PRO A 13 -2.85 -2.60 -6.45
CA PRO A 13 -3.36 -3.28 -7.65
C PRO A 13 -3.21 -2.46 -8.94
N ALA A 14 -3.30 -1.13 -8.85
CA ALA A 14 -3.14 -0.26 -10.01
C ALA A 14 -1.68 -0.13 -10.51
N THR A 15 -0.70 -0.62 -9.76
CA THR A 15 0.74 -0.41 -10.03
C THR A 15 1.54 -1.71 -9.97
N GLU A 16 0.90 -2.86 -10.16
CA GLU A 16 1.55 -4.17 -9.99
C GLU A 16 2.04 -4.80 -11.29
N THR A 17 1.71 -4.21 -12.44
CA THR A 17 2.24 -4.68 -13.72
C THR A 17 3.66 -4.11 -13.95
N PRO A 18 4.54 -4.87 -14.64
CA PRO A 18 5.89 -4.41 -14.98
C PRO A 18 5.90 -3.08 -15.72
N GLU A 19 4.96 -2.86 -16.64
CA GLU A 19 4.89 -1.65 -17.49
C GLU A 19 4.58 -0.40 -16.67
N VAL A 20 3.64 -0.51 -15.72
CA VAL A 20 3.31 0.62 -14.83
C VAL A 20 4.47 0.91 -13.91
N LEU A 21 5.12 -0.12 -13.36
CA LEU A 21 6.25 0.07 -12.46
C LEU A 21 7.46 0.68 -13.17
N GLU A 22 7.75 0.23 -14.38
CA GLU A 22 8.76 0.84 -15.25
C GLU A 22 8.45 2.30 -15.53
N GLY A 23 7.18 2.63 -15.83
CA GLY A 23 6.70 4.00 -15.97
C GLY A 23 6.96 4.86 -14.73
N LEU A 24 6.68 4.34 -13.52
CA LEU A 24 6.96 5.05 -12.26
C LEU A 24 8.46 5.30 -12.03
N ILE A 25 9.29 4.32 -12.39
CA ILE A 25 10.75 4.42 -12.30
C ILE A 25 11.26 5.50 -13.24
N LEU A 26 10.85 5.48 -14.51
CA LEU A 26 11.24 6.50 -15.48
C LEU A 26 10.71 7.89 -15.11
N ALA A 27 9.49 7.96 -14.59
CA ALA A 27 8.85 9.21 -14.15
C ALA A 27 9.55 9.89 -12.97
N GLY A 28 10.35 9.16 -12.18
CA GLY A 28 11.18 9.79 -11.16
C GLY A 28 11.06 9.28 -9.74
N VAL A 29 10.38 8.16 -9.47
CA VAL A 29 10.24 7.65 -8.10
C VAL A 29 11.61 7.37 -7.46
N ASP A 30 11.75 7.70 -6.17
CA ASP A 30 12.95 7.41 -5.38
C ASP A 30 12.71 6.28 -4.37
N VAL A 31 11.47 6.15 -3.88
CA VAL A 31 11.07 5.15 -2.90
C VAL A 31 9.73 4.55 -3.29
N VAL A 32 9.62 3.24 -3.24
CA VAL A 32 8.31 2.55 -3.29
C VAL A 32 7.91 2.14 -1.88
N ARG A 33 6.65 2.37 -1.53
CA ARG A 33 6.05 1.97 -0.27
C ARG A 33 5.23 0.70 -0.46
N LEU A 34 5.56 -0.34 0.29
CA LEU A 34 4.78 -1.57 0.42
C LEU A 34 3.94 -1.48 1.70
N ASN A 35 2.63 -1.31 1.54
CA ASN A 35 1.71 -1.19 2.67
C ASN A 35 1.31 -2.59 3.17
N PHE A 36 1.83 -3.01 4.33
CA PHE A 36 1.54 -4.31 4.92
C PHE A 36 0.19 -4.38 5.64
N SER A 37 -0.61 -3.30 5.63
CA SER A 37 -2.01 -3.39 6.07
C SER A 37 -2.86 -4.33 5.20
N HIS A 38 -2.40 -4.63 3.98
CA HIS A 38 -3.07 -5.45 2.98
C HIS A 38 -2.06 -6.35 2.24
N GLY A 39 -2.57 -7.36 1.53
CA GLY A 39 -1.76 -8.27 0.73
C GLY A 39 -1.03 -9.34 1.55
N LYS A 40 -0.58 -10.38 0.85
CA LYS A 40 0.19 -11.49 1.44
C LYS A 40 1.69 -11.20 1.39
N ALA A 41 2.46 -11.86 2.25
CA ALA A 41 3.93 -11.74 2.26
C ALA A 41 4.54 -12.05 0.88
N GLU A 42 4.05 -13.08 0.19
CA GLU A 42 4.52 -13.48 -1.15
C GLU A 42 4.26 -12.40 -2.21
N GLU A 43 3.11 -11.72 -2.16
CA GLU A 43 2.81 -10.60 -3.07
C GLU A 43 3.79 -9.44 -2.85
N HIS A 44 4.11 -9.14 -1.59
CA HIS A 44 5.10 -8.10 -1.26
C HIS A 44 6.51 -8.48 -1.69
N ARG A 45 6.91 -9.76 -1.56
CA ARG A 45 8.19 -10.28 -2.08
C ARG A 45 8.28 -10.13 -3.59
N ALA A 46 7.24 -10.54 -4.31
CA ALA A 46 7.18 -10.43 -5.77
C ALA A 46 7.29 -8.98 -6.23
N ARG A 47 6.55 -8.06 -5.60
CA ARG A 47 6.65 -6.62 -5.87
C ARG A 47 8.06 -6.09 -5.60
N ALA A 48 8.66 -6.45 -4.48
CA ALA A 48 10.01 -6.02 -4.13
C ALA A 48 11.07 -6.50 -5.14
N ALA A 49 10.94 -7.75 -5.63
CA ALA A 49 11.82 -8.31 -6.66
C ALA A 49 11.68 -7.53 -7.98
N LEU A 50 10.44 -7.32 -8.44
CA LEU A 50 10.16 -6.60 -9.68
C LEU A 50 10.67 -5.15 -9.65
N VAL A 51 10.53 -4.44 -8.50
CA VAL A 51 11.09 -3.10 -8.31
C VAL A 51 12.61 -3.10 -8.49
N ARG A 52 13.31 -4.07 -7.89
CA ARG A 52 14.77 -4.17 -7.98
C ARG A 52 15.22 -4.47 -9.41
N GLU A 53 14.53 -5.39 -10.07
CA GLU A 53 14.80 -5.76 -11.47
C GLU A 53 14.64 -4.55 -12.39
N MET A 54 13.49 -3.86 -12.33
CA MET A 54 13.22 -2.71 -13.18
C MET A 54 14.12 -1.51 -12.86
N ALA A 55 14.46 -1.31 -11.58
CA ALA A 55 15.40 -0.25 -11.19
C ALA A 55 16.81 -0.52 -11.75
N ALA A 56 17.27 -1.78 -11.68
CA ALA A 56 18.56 -2.19 -12.24
C ALA A 56 18.60 -2.06 -13.77
N LYS A 57 17.53 -2.47 -14.45
CA LYS A 57 17.37 -2.31 -15.92
C LYS A 57 17.62 -0.88 -16.39
N HIS A 58 17.23 0.12 -15.59
CA HIS A 58 17.35 1.54 -15.92
C HIS A 58 18.50 2.27 -15.20
N GLY A 59 19.37 1.53 -14.49
CA GLY A 59 20.49 2.13 -13.75
C GLY A 59 20.04 3.11 -12.66
N ARG A 60 18.84 2.91 -12.09
CA ARG A 60 18.27 3.77 -11.04
C ARG A 60 18.33 3.10 -9.68
N PHE A 61 18.51 3.91 -8.64
CA PHE A 61 18.39 3.46 -7.27
C PHE A 61 17.01 3.83 -6.73
N VAL A 62 16.21 2.82 -6.38
CA VAL A 62 14.89 2.98 -5.79
C VAL A 62 14.84 2.22 -4.46
N ALA A 63 14.61 2.93 -3.36
CA ALA A 63 14.48 2.33 -2.05
C ALA A 63 13.11 1.64 -1.89
N ILE A 64 13.05 0.62 -1.05
CA ILE A 64 11.81 -0.07 -0.69
C ILE A 64 11.51 0.22 0.77
N LEU A 65 10.38 0.86 1.04
CA LEU A 65 9.87 1.16 2.37
C LEU A 65 8.79 0.15 2.73
N ALA A 66 9.06 -0.66 3.77
CA ALA A 66 8.07 -1.54 4.38
C ALA A 66 7.27 -0.77 5.42
N ASP A 67 5.97 -0.60 5.20
CA ASP A 67 5.09 0.13 6.10
C ASP A 67 4.23 -0.84 6.92
N LEU A 68 4.47 -0.84 8.23
CA LEU A 68 3.81 -1.73 9.19
C LEU A 68 2.37 -1.29 9.44
N GLN A 69 1.46 -2.25 9.65
CA GLN A 69 0.05 -1.93 9.92
C GLN A 69 -0.14 -1.07 11.17
N GLY A 70 0.64 -1.31 12.21
CA GLY A 70 0.47 -0.72 13.54
C GLY A 70 -0.79 -1.21 14.28
N PRO A 71 -0.96 -0.82 15.55
CA PRO A 71 -2.14 -1.17 16.32
C PRO A 71 -3.39 -0.46 15.78
N LYS A 72 -4.48 -1.20 15.56
CA LYS A 72 -5.77 -0.65 15.09
C LYS A 72 -6.91 -1.20 15.94
N ILE A 73 -7.75 -0.31 16.47
CA ILE A 73 -9.02 -0.68 17.07
C ILE A 73 -10.04 -0.80 15.93
N ARG A 74 -10.64 -1.98 15.75
CA ARG A 74 -11.63 -2.27 14.72
C ARG A 74 -12.86 -2.88 15.37
N ILE A 75 -14.05 -2.55 14.87
CA ILE A 75 -15.27 -3.29 15.18
C ILE A 75 -15.29 -4.63 14.45
N SER A 76 -16.11 -5.56 14.93
CA SER A 76 -16.33 -6.86 14.29
C SER A 76 -17.16 -6.73 13.00
N ARG A 77 -17.58 -7.86 12.43
CA ARG A 77 -18.41 -7.92 11.22
C ARG A 77 -19.89 -7.80 11.58
N PHE A 78 -20.68 -7.26 10.65
CA PHE A 78 -22.14 -7.31 10.71
C PHE A 78 -22.65 -8.59 10.07
N ALA A 79 -23.79 -9.11 10.55
CA ALA A 79 -24.44 -10.29 9.98
C ALA A 79 -24.71 -10.12 8.48
N ASP A 80 -25.25 -8.96 8.08
CA ASP A 80 -25.54 -8.62 6.68
C ASP A 80 -24.39 -7.83 6.02
N GLY A 81 -23.17 -7.90 6.59
CA GLY A 81 -21.97 -7.23 6.09
C GLY A 81 -21.90 -5.71 6.35
N LYS A 82 -23.04 -5.01 6.49
CA LYS A 82 -23.10 -3.58 6.84
C LYS A 82 -24.34 -3.24 7.64
N VAL A 83 -24.32 -2.07 8.28
CA VAL A 83 -25.50 -1.42 8.87
C VAL A 83 -25.53 0.04 8.42
N THR A 84 -26.73 0.58 8.21
CA THR A 84 -26.93 2.02 7.96
C THR A 84 -27.42 2.66 9.25
N LEU A 85 -26.77 3.73 9.68
CA LEU A 85 -27.18 4.51 10.86
C LEU A 85 -27.83 5.82 10.44
N HIS A 86 -28.96 6.13 11.05
CA HIS A 86 -29.65 7.40 10.88
C HIS A 86 -29.35 8.34 12.05
N LYS A 87 -29.46 9.65 11.81
CA LYS A 87 -29.27 10.65 12.87
C LYS A 87 -30.24 10.40 14.02
N GLY A 88 -29.72 10.32 15.24
CA GLY A 88 -30.50 10.04 16.45
C GLY A 88 -30.79 8.55 16.70
N GLN A 89 -30.40 7.66 15.80
CA GLN A 89 -30.55 6.22 16.00
C GLN A 89 -29.64 5.76 17.16
N ARG A 90 -30.23 5.07 18.13
CA ARG A 90 -29.47 4.42 19.19
C ARG A 90 -28.68 3.26 18.59
N PHE A 91 -27.38 3.25 18.85
CA PHE A 91 -26.47 2.18 18.45
C PHE A 91 -25.51 1.91 19.61
N VAL A 92 -25.25 0.63 19.89
CA VAL A 92 -24.40 0.19 21.01
C VAL A 92 -23.20 -0.54 20.44
N LEU A 93 -22.01 -0.14 20.89
CA LEU A 93 -20.78 -0.90 20.71
C LEU A 93 -20.56 -1.72 21.97
N ASP A 94 -20.63 -3.04 21.84
CA ASP A 94 -20.37 -3.97 22.93
C ASP A 94 -18.95 -4.54 22.77
N ALA A 95 -18.14 -4.40 23.81
CA ALA A 95 -16.77 -4.89 23.85
C ALA A 95 -16.67 -6.36 24.29
N ALA A 96 -17.76 -6.96 24.77
CA ALA A 96 -17.84 -8.37 25.14
C ALA A 96 -18.23 -9.29 23.97
N LEU A 97 -18.57 -8.71 22.81
CA LEU A 97 -18.97 -9.38 21.58
C LEU A 97 -17.81 -9.57 20.60
#